data_AF-A0A4P0YI44-F1
#
_entry.id   AF-A0A4P0YI44-F1
#
_cell.length_a   1.000
_cell.length_b   1.000
_cell.length_c   1.000
_cell.angle_alpha   90.00
_cell.angle_beta   90.00
_cell.angle_gamma   90.00
#
_symmetry.space_group_name_H-M   'P 1'
#
loop_
_entity.id
_entity.type
_entity.pdbx_description
1 polymer ?
#
loop_
_entity_poly.entity_id
_entity_poly.type
_entity_poly.pdbx_seq_one_letter_code
_entity_poly.pdbx_strand_id
1 'polypeptide(L)' 'MAVAANKRSVMTLFSGPTDIYSHQVRIVLAEKGVSFEIEHVEKDNPPQDLIDLNPNQSVPDAGGS' A
#
# COMPACT_ATOMS: atom_id res chain seq x y z
N MET A 1 -22.28 24.59 -10.32
CA MET A 1 -22.01 23.60 -9.26
C MET A 1 -20.65 22.98 -9.56
N ALA A 2 -19.58 23.47 -8.91
CA ALA A 2 -18.29 22.79 -8.99
C ALA A 2 -18.37 21.58 -8.06
N VAL A 3 -18.41 20.38 -8.63
CA VAL A 3 -18.28 19.16 -7.84
C VAL A 3 -16.83 19.13 -7.39
N ALA A 4 -16.58 19.44 -6.12
CA ALA A 4 -15.28 19.21 -5.53
C ALA A 4 -14.93 17.74 -5.80
N ALA A 5 -13.87 17.50 -6.59
CA ALA A 5 -13.34 16.18 -6.78
C ALA A 5 -13.02 15.65 -5.38
N ASN A 6 -13.81 14.69 -4.90
CA ASN A 6 -13.49 13.96 -3.70
C ASN A 6 -12.07 13.45 -3.89
N LYS A 7 -11.10 14.02 -3.16
CA LYS A 7 -9.82 13.39 -2.90
C LYS A 7 -10.16 12.13 -2.10
N ARG A 8 -10.63 11.07 -2.76
CA ARG A 8 -10.56 9.74 -2.18
C ARG A 8 -9.07 9.53 -1.99
N SER A 9 -8.62 9.62 -0.74
CA SER A 9 -7.28 9.18 -0.34
C SER A 9 -7.18 7.72 -0.81
N VAL A 10 -6.44 7.49 -1.89
CA VAL A 10 -6.19 6.15 -2.41
C VAL A 10 -5.16 5.57 -1.46
N MET A 11 -5.45 4.38 -0.92
CA MET A 11 -4.56 3.72 0.02
C MET A 11 -3.33 3.19 -0.73
N THR A 12 -2.14 3.35 -0.17
CA THR A 12 -0.91 2.75 -0.69
C THR A 12 -0.66 1.43 0.03
N LEU A 13 -0.48 0.35 -0.72
CA LEU A 13 -0.04 -0.94 -0.22
C LEU A 13 1.46 -1.11 -0.50
N PHE A 14 2.27 -1.06 0.55
CA PHE A 14 3.66 -1.47 0.53
C PHE A 14 3.74 -2.99 0.48
N SER A 15 4.27 -3.53 -0.62
CA SER A 15 4.10 -4.92 -1.01
C SER A 15 5.41 -5.54 -1.49
N GLY A 16 5.81 -6.67 -0.90
CA GLY A 16 6.93 -7.45 -1.44
C GLY A 16 6.56 -8.03 -2.81
N PRO A 17 7.46 -8.00 -3.82
CA PRO A 17 7.18 -8.54 -5.15
C PRO A 17 6.95 -10.05 -5.11
N THR A 18 7.74 -10.77 -4.32
CA THR A 18 7.71 -12.24 -4.17
C THR A 18 7.29 -12.72 -2.77
N ASP A 19 6.84 -11.82 -1.91
CA ASP A 19 6.41 -12.17 -0.56
C ASP A 19 4.99 -12.76 -0.55
N ILE A 20 4.83 -13.92 0.11
CA ILE A 20 3.57 -14.66 0.11
C ILE A 20 2.47 -13.93 0.88
N TYR A 21 2.79 -13.25 1.98
CA TYR A 21 1.82 -12.50 2.77
C TYR A 21 1.31 -11.29 1.99
N SER A 22 2.22 -10.59 1.31
CA SER A 22 1.92 -9.50 0.39
C SER A 22 1.00 -9.94 -0.74
N HIS A 23 1.24 -11.13 -1.31
CA HIS A 23 0.37 -11.70 -2.34
C HIS A 23 -1.05 -11.98 -1.83
N GLN A 24 -1.18 -12.54 -0.62
CA GLN A 24 -2.49 -12.79 0.00
C GLN A 24 -3.28 -11.49 0.19
N VAL A 25 -2.62 -10.42 0.67
CA VAL A 25 -3.28 -9.11 0.85
C VAL A 25 -3.74 -8.52 -0.49
N ARG A 26 -2.93 -8.64 -1.56
CA ARG A 26 -3.34 -8.20 -2.91
C ARG A 26 -4.61 -8.89 -3.40
N ILE A 27 -4.74 -10.20 -3.15
CA ILE A 27 -5.96 -10.95 -3.52
C ILE A 27 -7.17 -10.43 -2.74
N VAL A 28 -7.05 -10.28 -1.41
CA VAL A 28 -8.15 -9.82 -0.56
C VAL A 28 -8.60 -8.40 -0.92
N LEU A 29 -7.67 -7.49 -1.21
CA LEU A 29 -8.02 -6.12 -1.60
C LEU A 29 -8.71 -6.08 -2.98
N ALA A 30 -8.25 -6.90 -3.93
CA ALA A 30 -8.90 -7.05 -5.23
C ALA A 30 -10.32 -7.61 -5.09
N GLU A 31 -10.52 -8.63 -4.24
CA GLU A 31 -11.84 -9.20 -3.96
C GLU A 31 -12.80 -8.20 -3.32
N LYS A 32 -12.29 -7.35 -2.41
CA LYS A 32 -13.08 -6.31 -1.75
C LYS A 32 -13.40 -5.11 -2.65
N GLY A 33 -12.81 -5.02 -3.84
CA GLY A 33 -12.99 -3.90 -4.77
C GLY A 33 -12.51 -2.55 -4.20
N VAL A 34 -11.56 -2.57 -3.26
CA VAL A 34 -10.96 -1.36 -2.70
C VAL A 34 -9.95 -0.84 -3.73
N SER A 35 -9.95 0.47 -3.98
CA SER A 35 -8.91 1.10 -4.80
C SER A 35 -7.64 1.29 -3.98
N PHE A 36 -6.51 0.77 -4.46
CA PHE A 36 -5.21 0.94 -3.84
C PHE A 36 -4.12 1.06 -4.91
N GLU A 37 -3.03 1.72 -4.57
CA GLU A 37 -1.79 1.71 -5.33
C GLU A 37 -0.81 0.71 -4.70
N ILE A 38 -0.03 0.02 -5.52
CA ILE A 38 0.98 -0.92 -5.03
C ILE A 38 2.34 -0.25 -5.15
N GLU A 39 3.03 -0.15 -4.02
CA GLU A 39 4.43 0.23 -4.00
C GLU A 39 5.29 -1.00 -3.64
N HIS A 40 6.17 -1.38 -4.56
CA HIS A 40 7.03 -2.53 -4.37
C HIS A 40 8.22 -2.18 -3.48
N VAL A 41 8.34 -2.90 -2.37
CA VAL A 41 9.41 -2.67 -1.39
C VAL A 41 10.52 -3.68 -1.61
N GLU A 42 11.71 -3.17 -1.94
CA GLU A 42 12.95 -3.94 -1.91
C GLU A 42 13.55 -3.88 -0.49
N LYS A 43 13.99 -5.02 0.04
CA LYS A 43 14.52 -5.09 1.43
C LYS A 43 15.71 -4.15 1.67
N ASP A 44 16.54 -3.97 0.66
CA ASP A 44 17.77 -3.19 0.76
C ASP A 44 17.52 -1.68 0.60
N ASN A 45 16.33 -1.28 0.14
CA ASN A 45 16.00 0.12 -0.13
C ASN A 45 14.50 0.38 0.06
N PRO A 46 13.99 0.35 1.31
CA PRO A 46 12.59 0.63 1.58
C PRO A 46 12.25 2.13 1.34
N PRO A 47 11.03 2.45 0.88
CA PRO A 47 10.57 3.83 0.72
C PRO A 47 10.55 4.59 2.05
N GLN A 48 10.88 5.88 2.05
CA GLN A 48 10.89 6.71 3.27
C GLN A 48 9.52 6.71 3.97
N ASP A 49 8.43 6.76 3.20
CA ASP A 49 7.06 6.73 3.72
C ASP A 49 6.78 5.46 4.53
N LEU A 50 7.32 4.31 4.11
CA LEU A 50 7.23 3.06 4.88
C LEU A 50 8.03 3.15 6.17
N ILE A 51 9.20 3.78 6.16
CA ILE A 51 10.05 3.95 7.36
C ILE A 51 9.35 4.84 8.39
N ASP A 52 8.76 5.93 7.92
CA ASP A 52 8.08 6.92 8.77
C ASP A 52 6.79 6.36 9.39
N LEU A 53 6.05 5.54 8.63
CA LEU A 53 4.80 4.92 9.08
C LEU A 53 5.03 3.63 9.88
N ASN A 54 6.03 2.83 9.49
CA ASN A 54 6.33 1.53 10.08
C ASN A 54 7.84 1.40 10.36
N PRO A 55 8.29 1.75 11.58
CA PRO A 55 9.69 1.62 11.98
C PRO A 55 10.29 0.21 11.86
N ASN A 56 9.44 -0.83 11.82
CA ASN A 56 9.87 -2.21 11.64
C ASN A 56 10.06 -2.60 10.17
N GLN A 57 9.66 -1.74 9.21
CA GLN A 57 9.84 -1.90 7.77
C GLN A 57 9.30 -3.24 7.23
N SER A 58 8.28 -3.78 7.89
CA SER A 58 7.65 -5.05 7.50
C SER A 58 6.68 -4.85 6.35
N VAL A 59 6.55 -5.87 5.49
CA VAL A 59 5.51 -5.96 4.46
C VAL A 59 4.65 -7.20 4.66
N PRO A 60 3.36 -7.20 4.27
CA PRO A 60 2.62 -6.07 3.69
C PRO A 60 2.26 -5.00 4.74
N ASP A 61 2.28 -3.74 4.33
CA ASP A 61 1.83 -2.59 5.14
C ASP A 61 0.94 -1.66 4.31
N ALA A 62 -0.09 -1.09 4.93
CA ALA A 62 -1.05 -0.23 4.27
C ALA A 62 -0.95 1.18 4.84
N GLY A 63 -0.36 2.09 4.05
CA GLY A 63 -0.26 3.52 4.36
C GLY A 63 -1.44 4.29 3.79
N GLY A 64 -1.89 5.32 4.51
CA GLY A 64 -2.84 6.31 4.00
C GLY A 64 -2.11 7.58 3.59
N SER A 65 -2.54 8.20 2.49
CA SER A 65 -2.24 9.61 2.19
C SER A 65 -3.08 10.59 3.02
#